data_AF-A0A1R3RFZ1-F1
#
_entry.id   AF-A0A1R3RFZ1-F1
#
_cell.length_a   1.000
_cell.length_b   1.000
_cell.length_c   1.000
_cell.angle_alpha   90.00
_cell.angle_beta   90.00
_cell.angle_gamma   90.00
#
_symmetry.space_group_name_H-M   'P 1'
#
loop_
_entity.id
_entity.type
_entity.pdbx_description
1 polymer ?
#
loop_
_entity_poly.entity_id
_entity_poly.type
_entity_poly.pdbx_seq_one_letter_code
_entity_poly.pdbx_strand_id
1 'polypeptide(L)'
;MRLNVASSLLTLGTVTIALATPTPTTRFVKITSRDLSTFTDGLAAVSAQIDILDASIVTYPGGDISNITAGAAGLITTLLAETKAIQSYFLNTTEATAVIAPLEKLTVQFATAVNDYIGIHDLIRVADEGWYVYSQLQEEHTTALTYTGSVVARFPASDLKDAADALATNITDTLETGVVAYKDIAVRPTSYPTV
;
A
#
# COMPACT_ATOMS: atom_id res chain seq x y z
N MET A 1 -3.16 -77.96 69.86
CA MET A 1 -3.85 -77.24 70.95
C MET A 1 -3.19 -75.87 71.09
N ARG A 2 -4.01 -74.83 71.30
CA ARG A 2 -3.68 -73.42 71.62
C ARG A 2 -3.55 -72.43 70.45
N LEU A 3 -4.66 -71.71 70.25
CA LEU A 3 -4.78 -70.40 69.59
C LEU A 3 -3.88 -69.36 70.29
N ASN A 4 -3.42 -68.35 69.53
CA ASN A 4 -3.39 -67.00 70.08
C ASN A 4 -3.71 -65.96 69.00
N VAL A 5 -4.66 -65.09 69.34
CA VAL A 5 -5.26 -64.06 68.50
C VAL A 5 -4.46 -62.77 68.67
N ALA A 6 -4.15 -62.06 67.59
CA ALA A 6 -3.64 -60.71 67.65
C ALA A 6 -4.50 -59.79 66.76
N SER A 7 -5.21 -58.90 67.43
CA SER A 7 -6.17 -57.93 66.93
C SER A 7 -5.48 -56.84 66.10
N SER A 8 -5.94 -56.63 64.86
CA SER A 8 -5.53 -55.48 64.04
C SER A 8 -6.50 -54.33 64.25
N LEU A 9 -6.02 -53.28 64.92
CA LEU A 9 -6.71 -52.00 65.10
C LEU A 9 -6.83 -51.27 63.75
N LEU A 10 -8.05 -51.09 63.27
CA LEU A 10 -8.38 -50.23 62.12
C LEU A 10 -8.33 -48.76 62.56
N THR A 11 -7.30 -48.03 62.16
CA THR A 11 -7.20 -46.58 62.35
C THR A 11 -7.91 -45.89 61.17
N LEU A 12 -9.10 -45.30 61.42
CA LEU A 12 -9.75 -44.43 60.45
C LEU A 12 -9.04 -43.07 60.43
N GLY A 13 -8.25 -42.81 59.39
CA GLY A 13 -7.74 -41.49 59.08
C GLY A 13 -8.82 -40.64 58.41
N THR A 14 -9.17 -39.51 59.00
CA THR A 14 -10.02 -38.49 58.40
C THR A 14 -9.24 -37.73 57.32
N VAL A 15 -9.55 -37.99 56.04
CA VAL A 15 -9.02 -37.21 54.93
C VAL A 15 -9.85 -35.93 54.79
N THR A 16 -9.33 -34.81 55.28
CA THR A 16 -9.89 -33.48 54.99
C THR A 16 -9.51 -33.12 53.55
N ILE A 17 -10.46 -33.28 52.62
CA ILE A 17 -10.30 -32.81 51.24
C ILE A 17 -10.45 -31.28 51.27
N ALA A 18 -9.33 -30.57 51.29
CA ALA A 18 -9.35 -29.12 51.05
C ALA A 18 -9.69 -28.89 49.56
N LEU A 19 -10.95 -28.55 49.26
CA LEU A 19 -11.30 -28.01 47.95
C LEU A 19 -10.64 -26.64 47.83
N ALA A 20 -9.49 -26.57 47.15
CA ALA A 20 -8.95 -25.31 46.67
C ALA A 20 -9.98 -24.71 45.71
N THR A 21 -10.65 -23.64 46.12
CA THR A 21 -11.56 -22.89 45.26
C THR A 21 -10.69 -22.26 44.16
N PRO A 22 -10.85 -22.64 42.88
CA PRO A 22 -10.04 -22.06 41.82
C PRO A 22 -10.34 -20.57 41.77
N THR A 23 -9.35 -19.74 42.07
CA THR A 23 -9.46 -18.29 41.87
C THR A 23 -9.51 -18.04 40.37
N PRO A 24 -10.61 -17.50 39.82
CA PRO A 24 -10.65 -17.17 38.40
C PRO A 24 -9.64 -16.05 38.15
N THR A 25 -8.48 -16.41 37.59
CA THR A 25 -7.53 -15.42 37.09
C THR A 25 -8.10 -14.84 35.81
N THR A 26 -8.68 -13.65 35.89
CA THR A 26 -8.99 -12.82 34.72
C THR A 26 -7.67 -12.41 34.06
N ARG A 27 -7.24 -13.19 33.05
CA ARG A 27 -6.19 -12.74 32.14
C ARG A 27 -6.77 -11.63 31.27
N PHE A 28 -6.50 -10.39 31.63
CA PHE A 28 -6.62 -9.28 30.68
C PHE A 28 -5.48 -9.42 29.67
N VAL A 29 -5.78 -9.99 28.51
CA VAL A 29 -4.88 -9.90 27.36
C VAL A 29 -4.92 -8.46 26.91
N LYS A 30 -3.88 -7.68 27.22
CA LYS A 30 -3.66 -6.40 26.56
C LYS A 30 -3.35 -6.72 25.10
N ILE A 31 -4.37 -6.65 24.23
CA ILE A 31 -4.17 -6.75 22.79
C ILE A 31 -3.38 -5.51 22.40
N THR A 32 -2.08 -5.67 22.20
CA THR A 32 -1.25 -4.65 21.56
C THR A 32 -1.86 -4.36 20.18
N SER A 33 -1.94 -3.09 19.79
CA SER A 33 -2.38 -2.73 18.44
C SER A 33 -1.57 -3.51 17.42
N ARG A 34 -2.23 -4.00 16.35
CA ARG A 34 -1.50 -4.57 15.22
C ARG A 34 -0.64 -3.47 14.60
N ASP A 35 0.51 -3.88 14.09
CA ASP A 35 1.46 -2.99 13.44
C ASP A 35 0.94 -2.62 12.04
N LEU A 36 0.60 -1.35 11.86
CA LEU A 36 0.11 -0.79 10.59
C LEU A 36 1.23 -0.11 9.78
N SER A 37 2.49 -0.22 10.21
CA SER A 37 3.64 0.38 9.54
C SER A 37 3.72 -0.01 8.07
N THR A 38 3.48 -1.28 7.72
CA THR A 38 3.48 -1.75 6.32
C THR A 38 2.56 -0.92 5.41
N PHE A 39 1.41 -0.48 5.90
CA PHE A 39 0.50 0.37 5.14
C PHE A 39 0.87 1.85 5.21
N THR A 40 1.10 2.35 6.43
CA THR A 40 1.34 3.78 6.66
C THR A 40 2.68 4.24 6.08
N ASP A 41 3.75 3.47 6.31
CA ASP A 41 5.07 3.76 5.75
C ASP A 41 5.09 3.50 4.24
N GLY A 42 4.40 2.45 3.76
CA GLY A 42 4.30 2.15 2.33
C GLY A 42 3.58 3.25 1.54
N LEU A 43 2.44 3.73 2.03
CA LEU A 43 1.72 4.87 1.43
C LEU A 43 2.55 6.16 1.51
N ALA A 44 3.29 6.39 2.60
CA ALA A 44 4.19 7.51 2.72
C ALA A 44 5.37 7.42 1.73
N ALA A 45 5.91 6.22 1.50
CA ALA A 45 6.98 5.99 0.52
C ALA A 45 6.50 6.26 -0.92
N VAL A 46 5.29 5.80 -1.27
CA VAL A 46 4.66 6.12 -2.56
C VAL A 46 4.45 7.63 -2.68
N SER A 47 3.90 8.27 -1.65
CA SER A 47 3.67 9.72 -1.60
C SER A 47 4.96 10.50 -1.86
N ALA A 48 6.08 10.10 -1.24
CA ALA A 48 7.37 10.73 -1.44
C ALA A 48 7.91 10.55 -2.87
N GLN A 49 7.69 9.40 -3.51
CA GLN A 49 8.10 9.20 -4.90
C GLN A 49 7.28 10.03 -5.88
N ILE A 50 5.98 10.21 -5.62
CA ILE A 50 5.16 11.13 -6.44
C ILE A 50 5.68 12.55 -6.30
N ASP A 51 5.99 13.01 -5.07
CA ASP A 51 6.56 14.35 -4.86
C ASP A 51 7.92 14.55 -5.58
N ILE A 52 8.76 13.52 -5.61
CA ILE A 52 10.05 13.55 -6.34
C ILE A 52 9.84 13.63 -7.85
N LEU A 53 8.90 12.83 -8.37
CA LEU A 53 8.53 12.85 -9.79
C LEU A 53 7.96 14.22 -10.17
N ASP A 54 6.98 14.71 -9.42
CA ASP A 54 6.34 16.01 -9.60
C ASP A 54 7.36 17.15 -9.63
N ALA A 55 8.28 17.19 -8.65
CA ALA A 55 9.35 18.18 -8.64
C ALA A 55 10.25 18.11 -9.89
N SER A 56 10.49 16.90 -10.43
CA SER A 56 11.27 16.71 -11.65
C SER A 56 10.54 17.20 -12.90
N ILE A 57 9.20 17.08 -12.92
CA ILE A 57 8.33 17.57 -13.99
C ILE A 57 8.26 19.10 -13.96
N VAL A 58 7.94 19.68 -12.80
CA VAL A 58 7.77 21.14 -12.63
C VAL A 58 9.04 21.92 -12.95
N THR A 59 10.21 21.34 -12.68
CA THR A 59 11.52 21.97 -12.94
C THR A 59 12.10 21.67 -14.30
N TYR A 60 11.41 20.90 -15.14
CA TYR A 60 11.90 20.49 -16.45
C TYR A 60 12.09 21.69 -17.40
N PRO A 61 13.32 21.93 -17.88
CA PRO A 61 13.61 23.11 -18.71
C PRO A 61 13.33 22.89 -20.21
N GLY A 62 12.94 21.69 -20.63
CA GLY A 62 12.98 21.25 -22.03
C GLY A 62 14.29 20.52 -22.37
N GLY A 63 14.23 19.57 -23.32
CA GLY A 63 15.37 18.76 -23.74
C GLY A 63 15.46 17.42 -23.00
N ASP A 64 16.45 17.26 -22.13
CA ASP A 64 16.73 15.98 -21.47
C ASP A 64 15.69 15.62 -20.40
N ILE A 65 15.02 14.47 -20.58
CA ILE A 65 13.98 13.97 -19.68
C ILE A 65 14.50 13.04 -18.58
N SER A 66 15.81 12.83 -18.47
CA SER A 66 16.41 11.83 -17.56
C SER A 66 15.93 11.91 -16.11
N ASN A 67 15.70 13.12 -15.58
CA ASN A 67 15.18 13.30 -14.21
C ASN A 67 13.73 12.86 -14.06
N ILE A 68 12.87 13.17 -15.05
CA ILE A 68 11.48 12.72 -15.09
C ILE A 68 11.46 11.19 -15.17
N THR A 69 12.29 10.61 -16.04
CA THR A 69 12.41 9.16 -16.19
C THR A 69 12.88 8.46 -14.92
N ALA A 70 13.88 9.02 -14.24
CA ALA A 70 14.36 8.49 -12.98
C ALA A 70 13.29 8.56 -11.89
N GLY A 71 12.55 9.67 -11.79
CA GLY A 71 11.45 9.83 -10.85
C GLY A 71 10.34 8.81 -11.07
N ALA A 72 9.92 8.61 -12.33
CA ALA A 72 8.88 7.66 -12.68
C ALA A 72 9.29 6.20 -12.43
N ALA A 73 10.53 5.85 -12.79
CA ALA A 73 11.09 4.53 -12.47
C ALA A 73 11.13 4.29 -10.95
N GLY A 74 11.44 5.33 -10.16
CA GLY A 74 11.36 5.31 -8.71
C GLY A 74 9.95 5.03 -8.21
N LEU A 75 8.96 5.77 -8.72
CA LEU A 75 7.55 5.57 -8.41
C LEU A 75 7.06 4.16 -8.74
N ILE A 76 7.31 3.68 -9.97
CA ILE A 76 6.92 2.33 -10.42
C ILE A 76 7.55 1.26 -9.51
N THR A 77 8.85 1.39 -9.22
CA THR A 77 9.57 0.45 -8.36
C THR A 77 8.96 0.40 -6.95
N THR A 78 8.66 1.56 -6.37
CA THR A 78 8.04 1.66 -5.05
C THR A 78 6.63 1.08 -5.05
N LEU A 79 5.79 1.40 -6.03
CA LEU A 79 4.44 0.82 -6.14
C LEU A 79 4.49 -0.71 -6.22
N LEU A 80 5.41 -1.29 -7.00
CA LEU A 80 5.58 -2.74 -7.09
C LEU A 80 6.09 -3.36 -5.78
N ALA A 81 7.00 -2.69 -5.09
CA ALA A 81 7.53 -3.14 -3.81
C ALA A 81 6.44 -3.13 -2.72
N GLU A 82 5.70 -2.03 -2.60
CA GLU A 82 4.62 -1.88 -1.62
C GLU A 82 3.44 -2.79 -1.93
N THR A 83 3.12 -3.01 -3.21
CA THR A 83 2.14 -4.02 -3.63
C THR A 83 2.48 -5.39 -3.04
N LYS A 84 3.75 -5.79 -3.07
CA LYS A 84 4.21 -7.06 -2.49
C LYS A 84 4.18 -7.05 -0.97
N ALA A 85 4.57 -5.93 -0.34
CA ALA A 85 4.65 -5.81 1.11
C ALA A 85 3.27 -5.96 1.78
N ILE A 86 2.21 -5.40 1.20
CA ILE A 86 0.87 -5.43 1.79
C ILE A 86 0.13 -6.77 1.57
N GLN A 87 0.66 -7.71 0.78
CA GLN A 87 -0.13 -8.86 0.32
C GLN A 87 -0.69 -9.73 1.45
N SER A 88 0.09 -9.95 2.51
CA SER A 88 -0.32 -10.80 3.63
C SER A 88 -1.13 -10.08 4.69
N TYR A 89 -1.33 -8.76 4.57
CA TYR A 89 -1.92 -7.94 5.63
C TYR A 89 -3.34 -7.49 5.28
N PHE A 90 -4.34 -8.01 5.99
CA PHE A 90 -5.73 -7.53 5.90
C PHE A 90 -6.03 -6.56 7.04
N LEU A 91 -6.67 -5.45 6.69
CA LEU A 91 -7.05 -4.38 7.61
C LEU A 91 -8.29 -4.80 8.40
N ASN A 92 -8.32 -4.47 9.70
CA ASN A 92 -9.59 -4.37 10.42
C ASN A 92 -10.23 -3.00 10.17
N THR A 93 -11.46 -2.78 10.67
CA THR A 93 -12.19 -1.52 10.47
C THR A 93 -11.42 -0.29 10.96
N THR A 94 -10.76 -0.37 12.13
CA THR A 94 -10.01 0.76 12.69
C THR A 94 -8.79 1.11 11.85
N GLU A 95 -8.05 0.10 11.40
CA GLU A 95 -6.90 0.26 10.52
C GLU A 95 -7.31 0.79 9.14
N ALA A 96 -8.41 0.27 8.58
CA ALA A 96 -8.98 0.73 7.32
C ALA A 96 -9.34 2.22 7.36
N THR A 97 -9.93 2.71 8.45
CA THR A 97 -10.20 4.14 8.64
C THR A 97 -8.92 4.98 8.60
N ALA A 98 -7.82 4.49 9.19
CA ALA A 98 -6.55 5.21 9.20
C ALA A 98 -5.87 5.28 7.82
N VAL A 99 -6.23 4.39 6.88
CA VAL A 99 -5.68 4.33 5.52
C VAL A 99 -6.39 5.28 4.54
N ILE A 100 -7.63 5.71 4.84
CA ILE A 100 -8.41 6.56 3.92
C ILE A 100 -7.73 7.92 3.67
N ALA A 101 -7.36 8.66 4.71
CA ALA A 101 -6.75 9.98 4.52
C ALA A 101 -5.41 9.94 3.75
N PRO A 102 -4.50 8.97 4.00
CA PRO A 102 -3.35 8.74 3.12
C PRO A 102 -3.72 8.45 1.65
N LEU A 103 -4.78 7.68 1.38
CA LEU A 103 -5.24 7.42 0.01
C LEU A 103 -5.79 8.70 -0.65
N GLU A 104 -6.58 9.49 0.06
CA GLU A 104 -7.05 10.80 -0.42
C GLU A 104 -5.88 11.71 -0.79
N LYS A 105 -4.82 11.73 0.03
CA LYS A 105 -3.59 12.46 -0.27
C LYS A 105 -2.95 11.97 -1.57
N LEU A 106 -2.82 10.66 -1.76
CA LEU A 106 -2.28 10.09 -3.00
C LEU A 106 -3.12 10.48 -4.22
N THR A 107 -4.46 10.47 -4.11
CA THR A 107 -5.35 10.93 -5.18
C THR A 107 -5.02 12.36 -5.60
N VAL A 108 -4.83 13.28 -4.65
CA VAL A 108 -4.46 14.66 -4.95
C VAL A 108 -3.07 14.73 -5.59
N GLN A 109 -2.08 14.01 -5.07
CA GLN A 109 -0.71 14.04 -5.60
C GLN A 109 -0.63 13.49 -7.02
N PHE A 110 -1.32 12.39 -7.33
CA PHE A 110 -1.39 11.87 -8.70
C PHE A 110 -2.09 12.87 -9.64
N ALA A 111 -3.16 13.52 -9.19
CA ALA A 111 -3.83 14.57 -9.97
C ALA A 111 -2.90 15.75 -10.26
N THR A 112 -2.13 16.20 -9.28
CA THR A 112 -1.12 17.27 -9.49
C THR A 112 -0.05 16.83 -10.49
N ALA A 113 0.62 15.71 -10.25
CA ALA A 113 1.70 15.24 -11.10
C ALA A 113 1.25 15.00 -12.56
N VAL A 114 0.05 14.46 -12.77
CA VAL A 114 -0.50 14.28 -14.12
C VAL A 114 -0.83 15.62 -14.78
N ASN A 115 -1.40 16.57 -14.05
CA ASN A 115 -1.64 17.91 -14.61
C ASN A 115 -0.32 18.60 -14.98
N ASP A 116 0.74 18.42 -14.19
CA ASP A 116 2.04 18.99 -14.48
C ASP A 116 2.72 18.28 -15.67
N TYR A 117 2.55 16.95 -15.80
CA TYR A 117 2.92 16.23 -17.03
C TYR A 117 2.24 16.84 -18.25
N ILE A 118 0.93 17.07 -18.18
CA ILE A 118 0.17 17.69 -19.26
C ILE A 118 0.68 19.12 -19.53
N GLY A 119 1.02 19.85 -18.47
CA GLY A 119 1.57 21.22 -18.56
C GLY A 119 2.90 21.30 -19.32
N ILE A 120 3.74 20.27 -19.27
CA ILE A 120 5.02 20.22 -20.00
C ILE A 120 4.95 19.53 -21.37
N HIS A 121 3.77 19.11 -21.82
CA HIS A 121 3.58 18.36 -23.08
C HIS A 121 4.31 18.99 -24.27
N ASP A 122 4.12 20.30 -24.46
CA ASP A 122 4.73 21.05 -25.56
C ASP A 122 6.28 21.03 -25.52
N LEU A 123 6.87 21.07 -24.32
CA LEU A 123 8.32 20.99 -24.14
C LEU A 123 8.84 19.59 -24.44
N ILE A 124 8.09 18.54 -24.04
CA ILE A 124 8.42 17.15 -24.36
C ILE A 124 8.33 16.91 -25.87
N ARG A 125 7.32 17.47 -26.53
CA ARG A 125 7.17 17.40 -27.99
C ARG A 125 8.35 18.06 -28.72
N VAL A 126 8.82 19.22 -28.25
CA VAL A 126 10.01 19.88 -28.82
C VAL A 126 11.28 19.06 -28.58
N ALA A 127 11.35 18.31 -27.49
CA ALA A 127 12.46 17.42 -27.19
C ALA A 127 12.45 16.10 -27.99
N ASP A 128 11.39 15.83 -28.77
CA ASP A 128 11.20 14.55 -29.49
C ASP A 128 11.13 13.31 -28.57
N GLU A 129 10.83 13.49 -27.28
CA GLU A 129 10.78 12.44 -26.26
C GLU A 129 9.35 12.00 -25.89
N GLY A 130 8.34 12.48 -26.62
CA GLY A 130 6.91 12.19 -26.36
C GLY A 130 6.57 10.70 -26.33
N TRP A 131 7.20 9.91 -27.21
CA TRP A 131 7.01 8.46 -27.28
C TRP A 131 7.45 7.75 -26.00
N TYR A 132 8.51 8.24 -25.36
CA TYR A 132 9.05 7.68 -24.14
C TYR A 132 8.15 8.01 -22.95
N VAL A 133 7.76 9.29 -22.81
CA VAL A 133 6.84 9.72 -21.74
C VAL A 133 5.48 9.03 -21.87
N TYR A 134 4.95 8.87 -23.08
CA TYR A 134 3.73 8.08 -23.33
C TYR A 134 3.86 6.62 -22.87
N SER A 135 5.00 5.98 -23.14
CA SER A 135 5.27 4.61 -22.67
C SER A 135 5.33 4.54 -21.14
N GLN A 136 5.99 5.53 -20.52
CA GLN A 136 6.15 5.61 -19.08
C GLN A 136 4.82 5.84 -18.36
N LEU A 137 3.97 6.75 -18.84
CA LEU A 137 2.64 7.00 -18.28
C LEU A 137 1.75 5.74 -18.33
N GLN A 138 1.86 4.92 -19.37
CA GLN A 138 1.14 3.63 -19.43
C GLN A 138 1.64 2.64 -18.36
N GLU A 139 2.94 2.62 -18.10
CA GLU A 139 3.53 1.76 -17.07
C GLU A 139 3.17 2.25 -15.66
N GLU A 140 3.22 3.57 -15.42
CA GLU A 140 2.72 4.20 -14.19
C GLU A 140 1.25 3.86 -13.97
N HIS A 141 0.39 4.02 -14.99
CA HIS A 141 -1.03 3.68 -14.93
C HIS A 141 -1.26 2.20 -14.56
N THR A 142 -0.61 1.28 -15.28
CA THR A 142 -0.75 -0.16 -15.04
C THR A 142 -0.29 -0.57 -13.64
N THR A 143 0.82 0.02 -13.20
CA THR A 143 1.40 -0.27 -11.89
C THR A 143 0.54 0.31 -10.76
N ALA A 144 0.05 1.54 -10.92
CA ALA A 144 -0.85 2.19 -9.98
C ALA A 144 -2.16 1.40 -9.86
N LEU A 145 -2.76 0.98 -10.98
CA LEU A 145 -3.96 0.12 -10.99
C LEU A 145 -3.75 -1.16 -10.18
N THR A 146 -2.59 -1.80 -10.36
CA THR A 146 -2.25 -3.02 -9.61
C THR A 146 -2.09 -2.75 -8.11
N TYR A 147 -1.40 -1.66 -7.76
CA TYR A 147 -1.17 -1.27 -6.37
C TYR A 147 -2.47 -0.86 -5.66
N THR A 148 -3.24 0.08 -6.22
CA THR A 148 -4.46 0.59 -5.61
C THR A 148 -5.52 -0.50 -5.51
N GLY A 149 -5.65 -1.37 -6.52
CA GLY A 149 -6.49 -2.56 -6.45
C GLY A 149 -6.06 -3.52 -5.32
N SER A 150 -4.75 -3.68 -5.10
CA SER A 150 -4.22 -4.48 -3.98
C SER A 150 -4.53 -3.85 -2.63
N VAL A 151 -4.40 -2.52 -2.49
CA VAL A 151 -4.78 -1.78 -1.28
C VAL A 151 -6.26 -1.97 -0.98
N VAL A 152 -7.15 -1.73 -1.95
CA VAL A 152 -8.60 -1.89 -1.80
C VAL A 152 -8.96 -3.32 -1.41
N ALA A 153 -8.27 -4.32 -1.98
CA ALA A 153 -8.48 -5.73 -1.63
C ALA A 153 -8.04 -6.09 -0.21
N ARG A 154 -7.35 -5.20 0.52
CA ARG A 154 -7.01 -5.39 1.95
C ARG A 154 -8.03 -4.77 2.90
N PHE A 155 -9.01 -4.02 2.41
CA PHE A 155 -10.09 -3.46 3.23
C PHE A 155 -11.14 -4.53 3.58
N PRO A 156 -11.76 -4.45 4.78
CA PRO A 156 -12.91 -5.28 5.11
C PRO A 156 -14.15 -4.85 4.30
N ALA A 157 -15.02 -5.80 3.98
CA ALA A 157 -16.29 -5.52 3.30
C ALA A 157 -17.15 -4.55 4.13
N SER A 158 -17.18 -3.29 3.71
CA SER A 158 -17.80 -2.15 4.40
C SER A 158 -17.78 -0.91 3.49
N ASP A 159 -18.50 0.14 3.86
CA ASP A 159 -18.50 1.43 3.16
C ASP A 159 -17.08 2.03 3.01
N LEU A 160 -16.14 1.68 3.90
CA LEU A 160 -14.74 2.09 3.79
C LEU A 160 -14.05 1.47 2.58
N LYS A 161 -14.41 0.23 2.21
CA LYS A 161 -13.87 -0.40 1.01
C LYS A 161 -14.39 0.30 -0.24
N ASP A 162 -15.65 0.70 -0.26
CA ASP A 162 -16.25 1.40 -1.40
C ASP A 162 -15.64 2.81 -1.56
N ALA A 163 -15.39 3.50 -0.44
CA ALA A 163 -14.65 4.76 -0.46
C ALA A 163 -13.21 4.58 -1.00
N ALA A 164 -12.50 3.55 -0.54
CA ALA A 164 -11.16 3.24 -1.04
C ALA A 164 -11.18 2.88 -2.55
N ASP A 165 -12.19 2.17 -3.01
CA ASP A 165 -12.38 1.80 -4.42
C ASP A 165 -12.61 3.03 -5.32
N ALA A 166 -13.43 3.98 -4.86
CA ALA A 166 -13.64 5.24 -5.55
C ALA A 166 -12.34 6.09 -5.63
N LEU A 167 -11.55 6.13 -4.56
CA LEU A 167 -10.25 6.82 -4.55
C LEU A 167 -9.23 6.14 -5.48
N ALA A 168 -9.19 4.81 -5.47
CA ALA A 168 -8.35 4.01 -6.36
C ALA A 168 -8.70 4.25 -7.83
N THR A 169 -10.00 4.27 -8.15
CA THR A 169 -10.51 4.55 -9.50
C THR A 169 -10.13 5.96 -9.94
N ASN A 170 -10.26 6.96 -9.06
CA ASN A 170 -9.86 8.33 -9.38
C ASN A 170 -8.36 8.44 -9.73
N ILE A 171 -7.49 7.75 -8.97
CA ILE A 171 -6.05 7.69 -9.28
C ILE A 171 -5.82 7.10 -10.68
N THR A 172 -6.46 5.98 -11.01
CA THR A 172 -6.23 5.30 -12.29
C THR A 172 -6.81 6.08 -13.47
N ASP A 173 -8.00 6.66 -13.32
CA ASP A 173 -8.63 7.50 -14.35
C ASP A 173 -7.83 8.77 -14.62
N THR A 174 -7.23 9.35 -13.57
CA THR A 174 -6.32 10.50 -13.69
C THR A 174 -5.09 10.11 -14.51
N LEU A 175 -4.42 9.01 -14.19
CA LEU A 175 -3.26 8.54 -14.95
C LEU A 175 -3.61 8.23 -16.41
N GLU A 176 -4.76 7.61 -16.67
CA GLU A 176 -5.28 7.39 -18.03
C GLU A 176 -5.49 8.72 -18.77
N THR A 177 -5.95 9.78 -18.08
CA THR A 177 -6.04 11.13 -18.67
C THR A 177 -4.67 11.63 -19.12
N GLY A 178 -3.63 11.40 -18.33
CA GLY A 178 -2.24 11.69 -18.71
C GLY A 178 -1.78 10.90 -19.93
N VAL A 179 -2.05 9.58 -19.97
CA VAL A 179 -1.75 8.71 -21.13
C VAL A 179 -2.42 9.25 -22.39
N VAL A 180 -3.71 9.59 -22.31
CA VAL A 180 -4.48 10.14 -23.43
C VAL A 180 -3.89 11.46 -23.91
N ALA A 181 -3.46 12.34 -23.01
CA ALA A 181 -2.88 13.63 -23.34
C ALA A 181 -1.57 13.53 -24.14
N TYR A 182 -0.81 12.45 -23.98
CA TYR A 182 0.47 12.23 -24.69
C TYR A 182 0.33 11.40 -25.98
N LYS A 183 -0.87 10.93 -26.31
CA LYS A 183 -1.10 9.99 -27.41
C LYS A 183 -0.75 10.58 -28.79
N ASP A 184 -0.86 11.89 -28.96
CA ASP A 184 -0.55 12.59 -30.20
C ASP A 184 0.96 12.63 -30.51
N ILE A 185 1.81 12.51 -29.49
CA ILE A 185 3.27 12.45 -29.60
C ILE A 185 3.85 11.07 -29.27
N ALA A 186 3.03 10.02 -29.32
CA ALA A 186 3.41 8.65 -28.97
C ALA A 186 4.32 7.94 -29.99
N VAL A 187 4.47 8.48 -31.20
CA VAL A 187 5.23 7.84 -32.28
C VAL A 187 6.71 8.19 -32.14
N ARG A 188 7.56 7.17 -32.02
CA ARG A 188 9.01 7.35 -32.03
C ARG A 188 9.46 7.96 -33.37
N PRO A 189 10.22 9.07 -33.37
CA PRO A 189 10.78 9.63 -34.59
C PRO A 189 11.67 8.60 -35.31
N THR A 190 11.42 8.37 -36.60
CA THR A 190 12.16 7.38 -37.42
C THR A 190 13.30 7.99 -38.23
N SER A 191 13.51 9.31 -38.14
CA SER A 191 14.54 10.04 -38.88
C SER A 191 15.70 10.44 -37.97
N TYR A 192 16.82 9.73 -38.07
CA TYR A 192 18.11 10.29 -37.66
C TYR A 192 18.50 11.38 -38.67
N PRO A 193 18.97 12.56 -38.23
CA PRO A 193 19.55 13.53 -39.15
C PRO A 193 20.77 12.88 -39.82
N THR A 194 20.73 12.78 -41.15
CA THR A 194 21.94 12.55 -41.95
C THR A 194 22.85 13.76 -41.75
N VAL A 195 23.96 13.54 -41.04
CA VAL A 195 25.11 14.46 -40.97
C VAL A 195 25.66 14.82 -42.34
#